data_AF-A0A672TNT7-F1
#
_entry.id   AF-A0A672TNT7-F1
#
_cell.length_a   1.000
_cell.length_b   1.000
_cell.length_c   1.000
_cell.angle_alpha   90.00
_cell.angle_beta   90.00
_cell.angle_gamma   90.00
#
_symmetry.space_group_name_H-M   'P 1'
#
loop_
_entity.id
_entity.type
_entity.pdbx_description
1 polymer ?
#
loop_
_entity_poly.entity_id
_entity_poly.type
_entity_poly.pdbx_seq_one_letter_code
_entity_poly.pdbx_strand_id
1 'polypeptide(L)'
;MQRYVEEQQKREAEAAEQRMAHRLERILMECARDKMRAVAKARKQEREAAFQEALQAHSLPLIIEQVKKEKNHEIHIACSIIQKETEIEIEKQPEEAETLQVGELEEVMVMLKAAEQQVKTLSQKLEKMTEWKDSLENEIQATRQTFQRYIDVTFPNLSPGQADFILPFRELWVNRTTNR
;
A
#
# COMPACT_ATOMS: atom_id res chain seq x y z
N MET A 1 -47.95 -105.85 -51.91
CA MET A 1 -48.52 -104.84 -51.00
C MET A 1 -47.45 -104.17 -50.13
N GLN A 2 -46.60 -104.89 -49.37
CA GLN A 2 -45.59 -104.29 -48.48
C GLN A 2 -44.55 -103.38 -49.15
N ARG A 3 -43.93 -103.79 -50.26
CA ARG A 3 -42.91 -102.98 -50.96
C ARG A 3 -43.43 -101.62 -51.46
N TYR A 4 -44.71 -101.53 -51.81
CA TYR A 4 -45.35 -100.28 -52.24
C TYR A 4 -45.55 -99.31 -51.07
N VAL A 5 -45.87 -99.84 -49.88
CA VAL A 5 -46.00 -99.04 -48.66
C VAL A 5 -44.65 -98.49 -48.23
N GLU A 6 -43.59 -99.29 -48.31
CA GLU A 6 -42.21 -98.86 -48.02
C GLU A 6 -41.71 -97.78 -49.00
N GLU A 7 -42.00 -97.91 -50.30
CA GLU A 7 -41.66 -96.89 -51.29
C GLU A 7 -42.42 -95.57 -51.07
N GLN A 8 -43.69 -95.63 -50.67
CA GLN A 8 -44.47 -94.45 -50.33
C GLN A 8 -43.95 -93.77 -49.05
N GLN A 9 -43.65 -94.55 -48.01
CA GLN A 9 -43.04 -94.03 -46.78
C GLN A 9 -41.69 -93.36 -47.04
N LYS A 10 -40.88 -93.92 -47.94
CA LYS A 10 -39.59 -93.34 -48.32
C LYS A 10 -39.75 -92.00 -49.05
N ARG A 11 -40.71 -91.90 -49.97
CA ARG A 11 -41.03 -90.64 -50.68
C ARG A 11 -41.57 -89.57 -49.72
N GLU A 12 -42.40 -89.96 -48.75
CA GLU A 12 -42.89 -89.04 -47.73
C GLU A 12 -41.78 -88.54 -46.80
N ALA A 13 -40.84 -89.41 -46.42
CA ALA A 13 -39.66 -89.05 -45.63
C ALA A 13 -38.74 -88.09 -46.39
N GLU A 14 -38.41 -88.37 -47.65
CA GLU A 14 -37.61 -87.48 -48.51
C GLU A 14 -38.31 -86.12 -48.72
N ALA A 15 -39.63 -86.11 -48.91
CA ALA A 15 -40.40 -84.87 -49.00
C ALA A 15 -40.43 -84.10 -47.66
N ALA A 16 -40.43 -84.79 -46.52
CA ALA A 16 -40.33 -84.16 -45.20
C ALA A 16 -38.94 -83.55 -44.96
N GLU A 17 -37.87 -84.24 -45.36
CA GLU A 17 -36.49 -83.74 -45.30
C GLU A 17 -36.30 -82.51 -46.19
N GLN A 18 -36.79 -82.51 -47.43
CA GLN A 18 -36.72 -81.34 -48.31
C GLN A 18 -37.47 -80.13 -47.71
N ARG A 19 -38.65 -80.34 -47.13
CA ARG A 19 -39.40 -79.28 -46.42
C ARG A 19 -38.65 -78.78 -45.19
N MET A 20 -37.90 -79.65 -44.51
CA MET A 20 -37.10 -79.27 -43.33
C MET A 20 -35.83 -78.52 -43.76
N ALA A 21 -35.13 -78.98 -44.80
CA ALA A 21 -33.97 -78.32 -45.40
C ALA A 21 -34.32 -76.92 -45.90
N HIS A 22 -35.43 -76.76 -46.64
CA HIS A 22 -35.89 -75.46 -47.10
C HIS A 22 -36.23 -74.51 -45.95
N ARG A 23 -36.81 -75.03 -44.85
CA ARG A 23 -37.08 -74.23 -43.64
C ARG A 23 -35.79 -73.78 -42.97
N LEU A 24 -34.81 -74.68 -42.81
CA LEU A 24 -33.50 -74.35 -42.24
C LEU A 24 -32.76 -73.33 -43.10
N GLU A 25 -32.76 -73.49 -44.42
CA GLU A 25 -32.14 -72.54 -45.34
C GLU A 25 -32.78 -71.15 -45.25
N ARG A 26 -34.11 -71.09 -45.17
CA ARG A 26 -34.83 -69.82 -44.98
C ARG A 26 -34.46 -69.15 -43.65
N ILE A 27 -34.39 -69.90 -42.55
CA ILE A 27 -33.96 -69.40 -41.23
C ILE A 27 -32.52 -68.90 -41.27
N LEU A 28 -31.61 -69.63 -41.94
CA LEU A 28 -30.22 -69.22 -42.09
C LEU A 28 -30.08 -67.92 -42.90
N MET A 29 -30.87 -67.76 -43.97
CA MET A 29 -30.92 -66.50 -44.72
C MET A 29 -31.44 -65.33 -43.87
N GLU A 30 -32.49 -65.54 -43.07
CA GLU A 30 -33.01 -64.52 -42.16
C GLU A 30 -31.98 -64.15 -41.08
N CYS A 31 -31.34 -65.15 -40.46
CA CYS A 31 -30.27 -64.93 -39.49
C CYS A 31 -29.09 -64.16 -40.09
N ALA A 32 -28.68 -64.49 -41.32
CA ALA A 32 -27.63 -63.76 -42.02
C ALA A 32 -28.02 -62.30 -42.28
N ARG A 33 -29.27 -62.04 -42.68
CA ARG A 33 -29.80 -60.68 -42.87
C ARG A 33 -29.81 -59.89 -41.57
N ASP A 34 -30.26 -60.49 -40.47
CA ASP A 34 -30.31 -59.82 -39.17
C ASP A 34 -28.91 -59.57 -38.60
N LYS A 35 -27.97 -60.50 -38.79
CA LYS A 35 -26.55 -60.28 -38.46
C LYS A 35 -25.98 -59.11 -39.24
N MET A 36 -26.25 -59.01 -40.55
CA MET A 36 -25.81 -57.87 -41.36
C MET A 36 -26.42 -56.55 -40.88
N ARG A 37 -27.71 -56.53 -40.53
CA ARG A 37 -28.37 -55.34 -39.97
C ARG A 37 -27.77 -54.94 -38.62
N ALA A 38 -27.51 -55.90 -37.73
CA ALA A 38 -26.90 -55.65 -36.43
C ALA A 38 -25.48 -55.08 -36.57
N VAL A 39 -24.65 -55.67 -37.44
CA VAL A 39 -23.30 -55.17 -37.72
C VAL A 39 -23.35 -53.79 -38.37
N ALA A 40 -24.26 -53.54 -39.31
CA ALA A 40 -24.43 -52.23 -39.93
C ALA A 40 -24.83 -51.17 -38.89
N LYS A 41 -25.75 -51.52 -37.97
CA LYS A 41 -26.17 -50.64 -36.87
C LYS A 41 -25.03 -50.35 -35.91
N ALA A 42 -24.27 -51.38 -35.49
CA ALA A 42 -23.13 -51.22 -34.61
C ALA A 42 -22.03 -50.35 -35.24
N ARG A 43 -21.68 -50.60 -36.51
CA ARG A 43 -20.71 -49.77 -37.25
C ARG A 43 -21.17 -48.32 -37.41
N LYS A 44 -22.48 -48.09 -37.58
CA LYS A 44 -23.03 -46.73 -37.65
C LYS A 44 -22.86 -46.01 -36.30
N GLN A 45 -23.20 -46.67 -35.20
CA GLN A 45 -23.04 -46.13 -33.84
C GLN A 45 -21.58 -45.84 -33.50
N GLU A 46 -20.66 -46.75 -33.85
CA GLU A 46 -19.22 -46.56 -33.64
C GLU A 46 -18.69 -45.34 -34.40
N ARG A 47 -19.12 -45.13 -35.65
CA ARG A 47 -18.77 -43.94 -36.43
C ARG A 47 -19.34 -42.66 -35.84
N GLU A 48 -20.58 -42.68 -35.38
CA GLU A 48 -21.21 -41.52 -34.72
C GLU A 48 -20.49 -41.16 -33.41
N ALA A 49 -20.12 -42.16 -32.61
CA ALA A 49 -19.36 -41.97 -31.37
C ALA A 49 -17.96 -41.41 -31.65
N ALA A 50 -17.22 -42.01 -32.59
CA ALA A 50 -15.89 -41.54 -32.98
C ALA A 50 -15.92 -40.10 -33.53
N PHE A 51 -16.98 -39.75 -34.28
CA PHE A 51 -17.17 -38.39 -34.79
C PHE A 51 -17.46 -37.38 -33.66
N GLN A 52 -18.32 -37.72 -32.71
CA GLN A 52 -18.61 -36.91 -31.52
C GLN A 52 -17.35 -36.68 -30.67
N GLU A 53 -16.57 -37.73 -30.45
CA GLU A 53 -15.33 -37.65 -29.67
C GLU A 53 -14.27 -36.80 -30.37
N ALA A 54 -14.13 -36.92 -31.69
CA ALA A 54 -13.24 -36.06 -32.48
C ALA A 54 -13.65 -34.58 -32.42
N LEU A 55 -14.95 -34.28 -32.46
CA LEU A 55 -15.46 -32.91 -32.32
C LEU A 55 -15.17 -32.34 -30.92
N GLN A 56 -15.36 -33.13 -29.86
CA GLN A 56 -15.02 -32.72 -28.49
C GLN A 56 -13.51 -32.53 -28.30
N ALA A 57 -12.70 -33.43 -28.86
CA ALA A 57 -11.25 -33.34 -28.82
C ALA A 57 -10.72 -32.08 -29.53
N HIS A 58 -11.44 -31.57 -30.54
CA HIS A 58 -11.10 -30.31 -31.20
C HIS A 58 -11.62 -29.06 -30.48
N SER A 59 -12.76 -29.12 -29.80
CA SER A 59 -13.35 -27.95 -29.14
C SER A 59 -12.75 -27.66 -27.76
N LEU A 60 -12.43 -28.70 -26.99
CA LEU A 60 -11.87 -28.56 -25.64
C LEU A 60 -10.55 -27.76 -25.59
N PRO A 61 -9.56 -27.99 -26.47
CA PRO A 61 -8.32 -27.21 -26.48
C PRO A 61 -8.56 -25.73 -26.75
N LEU A 62 -9.50 -25.41 -27.65
CA LEU A 62 -9.85 -24.04 -28.01
C LEU A 62 -10.48 -23.29 -26.81
N ILE A 63 -11.38 -23.97 -26.09
CA ILE A 63 -12.01 -23.43 -24.87
C ILE A 63 -10.96 -23.22 -23.79
N ILE A 64 -10.04 -24.17 -23.59
CA ILE A 64 -8.95 -24.05 -22.61
C ILE A 64 -8.04 -22.88 -22.95
N GLU A 65 -7.71 -22.68 -24.23
CA GLU A 65 -6.88 -21.55 -24.66
C GLU A 65 -7.59 -20.22 -24.43
N GLN A 66 -8.88 -20.15 -24.72
CA GLN A 66 -9.69 -18.95 -24.49
C GLN A 66 -9.77 -18.61 -22.99
N VAL A 67 -10.07 -19.60 -22.14
CA VAL A 67 -10.11 -19.42 -20.68
C VAL A 67 -8.74 -19.00 -20.13
N LYS A 68 -7.64 -19.54 -20.68
CA LYS A 68 -6.29 -19.09 -20.30
C LYS A 68 -6.04 -17.62 -20.66
N LYS A 69 -6.46 -17.17 -21.84
CA LYS A 69 -6.33 -15.77 -22.27
C LYS A 69 -7.14 -14.84 -21.37
N GLU A 70 -8.39 -15.21 -21.08
CA GLU A 70 -9.26 -14.46 -20.16
C GLU A 70 -8.66 -14.40 -18.75
N LYS A 71 -8.21 -15.54 -18.21
CA LYS A 71 -7.57 -15.58 -16.89
C LYS A 71 -6.28 -14.76 -16.82
N ASN A 72 -5.45 -14.80 -17.86
CA ASN A 72 -4.25 -13.97 -17.93
C ASN A 72 -4.60 -12.47 -17.97
N HIS A 73 -5.67 -12.11 -18.67
CA HIS A 73 -6.15 -10.73 -18.71
C HIS A 73 -6.69 -10.26 -17.35
N GLU A 74 -7.49 -11.10 -16.68
CA GLU A 74 -7.97 -10.84 -15.32
C GLU A 74 -6.81 -10.65 -14.33
N ILE A 75 -5.81 -11.55 -14.37
CA ILE A 75 -4.61 -11.46 -13.53
C ILE A 75 -3.85 -10.16 -13.83
N HIS A 76 -3.67 -9.81 -15.10
CA HIS A 76 -2.99 -8.56 -15.48
C HIS A 76 -3.72 -7.33 -14.94
N ILE A 77 -5.06 -7.28 -15.05
CA ILE A 77 -5.86 -6.19 -14.49
C ILE A 77 -5.68 -6.13 -12.97
N ALA A 78 -5.81 -7.26 -12.27
CA ALA A 78 -5.65 -7.31 -10.81
C ALA A 78 -4.25 -6.86 -10.38
N CYS A 79 -3.19 -7.32 -11.05
CA CYS A 79 -1.83 -6.88 -10.79
C CYS A 79 -1.65 -5.38 -11.03
N SER A 80 -2.23 -4.84 -12.11
CA SER A 80 -2.19 -3.40 -12.39
C SER A 80 -2.91 -2.56 -11.33
N ILE A 81 -4.04 -3.04 -10.81
CA ILE A 81 -4.76 -2.40 -9.71
C ILE A 81 -3.92 -2.41 -8.44
N ILE A 82 -3.41 -3.58 -8.03
CA ILE A 82 -2.58 -3.72 -6.81
C ILE A 82 -1.35 -2.82 -6.91
N GLN A 83 -0.68 -2.79 -8.06
CA GLN A 83 0.49 -1.94 -8.25
C GLN A 83 0.13 -0.46 -8.07
N LYS A 84 -0.94 0.03 -8.70
CA LYS A 84 -1.38 1.42 -8.54
C LYS A 84 -1.80 1.74 -7.10
N GLU A 85 -2.48 0.83 -6.42
CA GLU A 85 -2.82 1.00 -5.00
C GLU A 85 -1.57 1.13 -4.14
N THR A 86 -0.55 0.28 -4.37
CA THR A 86 0.72 0.39 -3.65
C THR A 86 1.46 1.70 -3.95
N GLU A 87 1.46 2.17 -5.20
CA GLU A 87 2.06 3.46 -5.59
C GLU A 87 1.35 4.64 -4.88
N ILE A 88 0.01 4.64 -4.87
CA ILE A 88 -0.79 5.67 -4.18
C ILE A 88 -0.55 5.66 -2.66
N GLU A 89 -0.47 4.48 -2.05
CA GLU A 89 -0.24 4.37 -0.60
C GLU A 89 1.16 4.88 -0.22
N ILE A 90 2.19 4.55 -1.02
CA ILE A 90 3.55 5.06 -0.83
C ILE A 90 3.61 6.58 -0.98
N GLU A 91 2.79 7.18 -1.86
CA GLU A 91 2.72 8.63 -2.06
C GLU A 91 1.94 9.36 -0.94
N LYS A 92 0.90 8.74 -0.38
CA LYS A 92 0.09 9.34 0.70
C LYS A 92 0.82 9.44 2.03
N GLN A 93 1.60 8.42 2.41
CA GLN A 93 2.30 8.42 3.69
C GLN A 93 3.25 9.62 3.90
N PRO A 94 4.10 10.01 2.92
CA PRO A 94 4.91 11.21 3.07
C PRO A 94 4.08 12.48 3.05
N GLU A 95 3.01 12.57 2.25
CA GLU A 95 2.13 13.75 2.22
C GLU A 95 1.45 13.99 3.58
N GLU A 96 0.92 12.95 4.21
CA GLU A 96 0.34 13.04 5.56
C GLU A 96 1.38 13.42 6.62
N ALA A 97 2.56 12.80 6.58
CA ALA A 97 3.66 13.14 7.48
C ALA A 97 4.16 14.59 7.29
N GLU A 98 4.21 15.08 6.05
CA GLU A 98 4.58 16.45 5.71
C GLU A 98 3.54 17.45 6.25
N THR A 99 2.24 17.19 6.11
CA THR A 99 1.20 18.09 6.63
C THR A 99 1.27 18.22 8.16
N LEU A 100 1.57 17.13 8.88
CA LEU A 100 1.77 17.14 10.32
C LEU A 100 3.02 17.96 10.70
N GLN A 101 4.16 17.72 10.03
CA GLN A 101 5.39 18.47 10.28
C GLN A 101 5.24 19.97 10.01
N VAL A 102 4.54 20.34 8.94
CA VAL A 102 4.26 21.74 8.60
C VAL A 102 3.41 22.40 9.69
N GLY A 103 2.41 21.69 10.23
CA GLY A 103 1.60 22.17 11.35
C GLY A 103 2.42 22.39 12.64
N GLU A 104 3.25 21.43 13.02
CA GLU A 104 4.15 21.54 14.18
C GLU A 104 5.14 22.70 14.01
N LEU A 105 5.69 22.88 12.81
CA LEU A 105 6.64 23.95 12.50
C LEU A 105 5.98 25.34 12.56
N GLU A 106 4.73 25.47 12.11
CA GLU A 106 3.97 26.72 12.23
C GLU A 106 3.69 27.07 13.70
N GLU A 107 3.33 26.09 14.55
CA GLU A 107 3.12 26.31 15.99
C GLU A 107 4.41 26.80 16.67
N VAL A 108 5.55 26.16 16.37
CA VAL A 108 6.86 26.58 16.87
C VAL A 108 7.23 27.98 16.37
N MET A 109 6.93 28.32 15.11
CA MET A 109 7.16 29.66 14.56
C MET A 109 6.33 30.74 15.28
N VAL A 110 5.08 30.45 15.63
CA VAL A 110 4.24 31.39 16.40
C VAL A 110 4.81 31.61 17.80
N MET A 111 5.22 30.55 18.49
CA MET A 111 5.86 30.65 19.81
C MET A 111 7.18 31.43 19.75
N LEU A 112 8.00 31.19 18.73
CA LEU A 112 9.26 31.90 18.52
C LEU A 112 9.03 33.40 18.34
N LYS A 113 8.11 33.80 17.46
CA LYS A 113 7.75 35.21 17.24
C LYS A 113 7.26 35.89 18.53
N ALA A 114 6.48 35.17 19.34
CA ALA A 114 6.00 35.69 20.63
C ALA A 114 7.16 35.89 21.62
N ALA A 115 8.08 34.92 21.72
CA ALA A 115 9.26 35.01 22.56
C ALA A 115 10.22 36.13 22.11
N GLU A 116 10.45 36.28 20.80
CA GLU A 116 11.24 37.38 20.22
C GLU A 116 10.65 38.74 20.58
N GLN A 117 9.33 38.88 20.52
CA GLN A 117 8.67 40.12 20.90
C GLN A 117 8.81 40.41 22.41
N GLN A 118 8.75 39.39 23.26
CA GLN A 118 9.05 39.54 24.69
C GLN A 118 10.49 39.98 24.93
N VAL A 119 11.47 39.36 24.28
CA VAL A 119 12.89 39.74 24.38
C VAL A 119 13.09 41.20 23.92
N LYS A 120 12.42 41.61 22.85
CA LYS A 120 12.48 43.00 22.36
C LYS A 120 11.95 44.00 23.38
N THR A 121 10.80 43.71 23.99
CA THR A 121 10.22 44.59 25.03
C THR A 121 11.09 44.66 26.29
N LEU A 122 11.66 43.53 26.73
CA LEU A 122 12.59 43.50 27.86
C LEU A 122 13.88 44.28 27.56
N SER A 123 14.42 44.15 26.34
CA SER A 123 15.62 44.89 25.91
C SER A 123 15.40 46.40 25.95
N GLN A 124 14.25 46.88 25.45
CA GLN A 124 13.88 48.30 25.52
C GLN A 124 13.71 48.80 26.96
N LYS A 125 13.15 47.96 27.85
CA LYS A 125 13.03 48.32 29.28
C LYS A 125 14.41 48.40 29.95
N LEU A 126 15.31 47.48 29.61
CA LEU A 126 16.67 47.46 30.15
C LEU A 126 17.48 48.67 29.68
N GLU A 127 17.33 49.07 28.42
CA GLU A 127 17.95 50.28 27.86
C GLU A 127 17.56 51.52 28.66
N LYS A 128 16.25 51.75 28.86
CA LYS A 128 15.75 52.86 29.69
C LYS A 128 16.28 52.81 31.13
N MET A 129 16.28 51.63 31.75
CA MET A 129 16.82 51.47 33.12
C MET A 129 18.32 51.78 33.17
N THR A 130 19.06 51.48 32.10
CA THR A 130 20.49 51.77 32.00
C THR A 130 20.73 53.28 31.85
N GLU A 131 19.97 53.96 30.98
CA GLU A 131 20.01 55.43 30.86
C GLU A 131 19.72 56.13 32.19
N TRP A 132 18.69 55.66 32.91
CA TRP A 132 18.34 56.20 34.23
C TRP A 132 19.44 55.96 35.25
N LYS A 133 20.04 54.76 35.25
CA LYS A 133 21.18 54.42 36.11
C LYS A 133 22.36 55.35 35.84
N ASP A 134 22.72 55.56 34.57
CA ASP A 134 23.86 56.39 34.18
C ASP A 134 23.63 57.87 34.52
N SER A 135 22.41 58.38 34.33
CA SER A 135 22.01 59.74 34.74
C SER A 135 22.17 59.94 36.25
N LEU A 136 21.65 59.00 37.05
CA LEU A 136 21.76 59.05 38.51
C LEU A 136 23.21 58.94 38.99
N GLU A 137 24.02 58.08 38.36
CA GLU A 137 25.44 57.95 38.70
C GLU A 137 26.21 59.25 38.38
N ASN A 138 25.90 59.90 37.24
CA ASN A 138 26.48 61.20 36.90
C ASN A 138 26.12 62.30 37.91
N GLU A 139 24.86 62.35 38.36
CA GLU A 139 24.41 63.31 39.39
C GLU A 139 25.09 63.07 40.74
N ILE A 140 25.19 61.80 41.17
CA ILE A 140 25.91 61.41 42.39
C ILE A 140 27.39 61.81 42.26
N GLN A 141 28.02 61.61 41.11
CA GLN A 141 29.40 62.00 40.91
C GLN A 141 29.60 63.52 40.92
N ALA A 142 28.69 64.28 40.30
CA ALA A 142 28.73 65.75 40.29
C ALA A 142 28.57 66.34 41.71
N THR A 143 27.63 65.80 42.50
CA THR A 143 27.44 66.21 43.90
C THR A 143 28.66 65.88 44.73
N ARG A 144 29.23 64.66 44.60
CA ARG A 144 30.50 64.27 45.27
C ARG A 144 31.63 65.25 44.98
N GLN A 145 31.84 65.60 43.71
CA GLN A 145 32.87 66.57 43.33
C GLN A 145 32.63 67.96 43.94
N THR A 146 31.36 68.38 44.02
CA THR A 146 30.99 69.67 44.61
C THR A 146 31.26 69.70 46.11
N PHE A 147 30.91 68.62 46.83
CA PHE A 147 31.23 68.49 48.25
C PHE A 147 32.74 68.43 48.51
N GLN A 148 33.49 67.70 47.69
CA GLN A 148 34.95 67.65 47.83
C GLN A 148 35.56 69.05 47.70
N ARG A 149 35.15 69.83 46.69
CA ARG A 149 35.58 71.23 46.55
C ARG A 149 35.25 72.09 47.77
N TYR A 150 34.06 71.90 48.35
CA TYR A 150 33.67 72.62 49.56
C TYR A 150 34.56 72.28 50.76
N ILE A 151 34.90 71.00 50.94
CA ILE A 151 35.83 70.54 51.98
C ILE A 151 37.21 71.14 51.76
N ASP A 152 37.74 71.06 50.54
CA ASP A 152 39.08 71.57 50.19
C ASP A 152 39.20 73.08 50.47
N VAL A 153 38.13 73.86 50.23
CA VAL A 153 38.09 75.31 50.52
C VAL A 153 37.94 75.59 52.02
N THR A 154 37.10 74.84 52.73
CA THR A 154 36.78 75.11 54.15
C THR A 154 37.89 74.62 55.08
N PHE A 155 38.61 73.56 54.69
CA PHE A 155 39.61 72.87 55.50
C PHE A 155 40.90 72.60 54.71
N PRO A 156 41.68 73.63 54.34
CA PRO A 156 42.84 73.51 53.46
C PRO A 156 44.01 72.69 54.05
N ASN A 157 44.02 72.46 55.37
CA ASN A 157 45.04 71.69 56.06
C ASN A 157 44.71 70.19 56.16
N LEU A 158 43.54 69.76 55.69
CA LEU A 158 43.23 68.32 55.60
C LEU A 158 44.06 67.72 54.47
N SER A 159 44.75 66.62 54.79
CA SER A 159 45.46 65.84 53.79
C SER A 159 44.44 65.12 52.88
N PRO A 160 44.74 64.95 51.58
CA PRO A 160 43.90 64.16 50.68
C PRO A 160 43.62 62.78 51.27
N GLY A 161 42.35 62.37 51.28
CA GLY A 161 41.93 61.09 51.85
C GLY A 161 41.42 61.13 53.29
N GLN A 162 41.73 62.18 54.07
CA GLN A 162 41.29 62.25 55.47
C GLN A 162 39.78 62.44 55.63
N ALA A 163 39.08 62.96 54.61
CA ALA A 163 37.65 63.16 54.61
C ALA A 163 36.87 62.06 53.85
N ASP A 164 37.54 61.02 53.35
CA ASP A 164 36.92 60.00 52.50
C ASP A 164 35.84 59.18 53.22
N PHE A 165 35.88 59.13 54.56
CA PHE A 165 34.84 58.50 55.37
C PHE A 165 33.49 59.25 55.32
N ILE A 166 33.51 60.55 55.01
CA ILE A 166 32.31 61.39 54.86
C ILE A 166 31.64 61.09 53.51
N LEU A 167 32.43 60.75 52.49
CA LEU A 167 31.97 60.41 51.16
C LEU A 167 32.60 59.09 50.69
N PRO A 168 32.15 57.93 51.22
CA PRO A 168 32.72 56.64 50.86
C PRO A 168 32.72 56.41 49.33
N PHE A 169 33.83 55.90 48.82
CA PHE A 169 33.92 55.47 47.42
C PHE A 169 32.86 54.43 47.12
N ARG A 170 32.10 54.65 46.05
CA ARG A 170 31.23 53.63 45.50
C ARG A 170 32.05 52.85 44.49
N GLU A 171 32.07 51.52 44.59
CA GLU A 171 32.65 50.71 43.53
C GLU A 171 31.89 51.02 42.24
N LEU A 172 32.62 51.44 41.19
CA LEU A 172 32.04 51.59 39.87
C LEU A 172 31.38 50.26 39.51
N TRP A 173 30.12 50.30 39.10
CA TRP A 173 29.41 49.11 38.63
C TRP A 173 30.09 48.61 37.35
N VAL A 174 31.14 47.80 37.50
CA VAL A 174 31.72 47.04 36.40
C VAL A 174 30.70 45.93 36.10
N ASN A 175 30.00 46.06 34.97
CA ASN A 175 29.20 44.96 34.44
C ASN A 175 30.15 43.75 34.28
N ARG A 176 30.04 42.76 35.17
CA ARG A 176 30.65 41.44 34.99
C ARG A 176 29.87 40.69 33.91
N THR A 177 29.74 41.28 32.72
CA THR A 177 29.31 40.60 31.51
C THR A 177 30.56 40.36 30.69
N THR A 178 31.37 39.42 31.16
CA THR A 178 32.44 38.83 30.35
C THR A 178 32.29 37.31 30.48
N ASN A 179 31.80 36.72 29.39
CA ASN A 179 31.88 35.32 29.00
C ASN A 179 31.30 34.25 29.93
N ARG A 180 30.15 33.71 29.51
CA ARG A 180 30.03 32.29 29.20
C ARG A 180 29.11 32.07 28.01
#